data_AF-A0A945KLY3-F1
#
_entry.id   AF-A0A945KLY3-F1
#
_cell.length_a   1.000
_cell.length_b   1.000
_cell.length_c   1.000
_cell.angle_alpha   90.00
_cell.angle_beta   90.00
_cell.angle_gamma   90.00
#
_symmetry.space_group_name_H-M   'P 1'
#
loop_
_entity.id
_entity.type
_entity.pdbx_description
1 polymer ?
#
loop_
_entity_poly.entity_id
_entity_poly.type
_entity_poly.pdbx_seq_one_letter_code
_entity_poly.pdbx_strand_id
1 'polypeptide(L)' 'MPHSFVVNASRINIDFSRAHSLMNETLAELSAHWVDQNAAVLRRSGITNHEQALFDNYCRRHLEYYGEHFAPDLMDNPF' A
#
# COMPACT_ATOMS: atom_id res chain seq x y z
N MET A 1 -3.67 -17.47 -7.08
CA MET A 1 -2.57 -16.93 -6.24
C MET A 1 -3.10 -16.78 -4.82
N PRO A 2 -2.31 -17.00 -3.77
CA PRO A 2 -2.75 -16.70 -2.41
C PRO A 2 -3.07 -15.20 -2.32
N HIS A 3 -4.30 -14.86 -1.91
CA HIS A 3 -4.67 -13.47 -1.63
C HIS A 3 -3.87 -13.02 -0.41
N SER A 4 -3.07 -11.96 -0.56
CA SER A 4 -2.44 -11.31 0.57
C SER A 4 -3.30 -10.15 1.05
N PHE A 5 -3.32 -9.94 2.36
CA PHE A 5 -4.11 -8.91 3.00
C PHE A 5 -3.18 -7.93 3.71
N VAL A 6 -3.49 -6.64 3.55
CA VAL A 6 -2.87 -5.54 4.28
C VAL A 6 -3.93 -4.81 5.09
N VAL A 7 -3.51 -4.06 6.10
CA VAL A 7 -4.42 -3.33 6.97
C VAL A 7 -4.29 -1.84 6.69
N ASN A 8 -5.40 -1.15 6.44
CA ASN A 8 -5.38 0.31 6.28
C ASN A 8 -5.35 1.05 7.63
N ALA A 9 -5.22 2.38 7.59
CA ALA A 9 -5.19 3.22 8.80
C ALA A 9 -6.44 3.06 9.70
N SER A 10 -7.59 2.70 9.11
CA SER A 10 -8.85 2.42 9.81
C SER A 10 -8.94 1.00 10.38
N ARG A 11 -7.86 0.22 10.31
CA ARG A 11 -7.78 -1.19 10.75
C ARG A 11 -8.68 -2.16 9.98
N ILE A 12 -8.97 -1.84 8.72
CA ILE A 12 -9.73 -2.70 7.81
C ILE A 12 -8.75 -3.55 7.00
N ASN A 13 -9.06 -4.84 6.84
CA ASN A 13 -8.32 -5.74 5.96
C ASN A 13 -8.65 -5.43 4.49
N ILE A 14 -7.63 -5.17 3.71
CA ILE A 14 -7.67 -4.84 2.30
C ILE A 14 -7.01 -5.98 1.53
N ASP A 15 -7.66 -6.47 0.49
CA ASP A 15 -7.01 -7.37 -0.47
C ASP A 15 -5.91 -6.59 -1.21
N PHE A 16 -4.67 -6.97 -0.98
CA PHE A 16 -3.52 -6.28 -1.54
C PHE A 16 -3.43 -6.43 -3.06
N SER A 17 -3.79 -7.60 -3.61
CA SER A 17 -3.77 -7.81 -5.06
C SER A 17 -4.75 -6.88 -5.75
N ARG A 18 -5.93 -6.71 -5.15
CA ARG A 18 -6.93 -5.75 -5.63
C ARG A 18 -6.44 -4.30 -5.46
N ALA A 19 -5.95 -3.93 -4.28
CA ALA A 19 -5.45 -2.58 -4.05
C ALA A 19 -4.34 -2.21 -5.04
N HIS A 20 -3.38 -3.13 -5.26
CA HIS A 20 -2.29 -2.97 -6.20
C HIS A 20 -2.76 -2.74 -7.65
N SER A 21 -3.84 -3.39 -8.08
CA SER A 21 -4.44 -3.16 -9.40
C SER A 21 -5.04 -1.77 -9.59
N LEU A 22 -5.37 -1.09 -8.49
CA LEU A 22 -5.93 0.27 -8.48
C LEU A 22 -4.85 1.33 -8.23
N MET A 23 -3.60 0.92 -7.98
CA MET A 23 -2.51 1.85 -7.73
C MET A 23 -2.05 2.52 -9.03
N ASN A 24 -1.70 3.80 -8.93
CA ASN A 24 -0.94 4.47 -9.98
C ASN A 24 0.43 3.80 -10.12
N GLU A 25 0.75 3.31 -11.32
CA GLU A 25 1.97 2.53 -11.60
C GLU A 25 3.24 3.25 -11.16
N THR A 26 3.39 4.53 -11.51
CA THR A 26 4.58 5.33 -11.15
C THR A 26 4.74 5.46 -9.64
N LEU A 27 3.66 5.77 -8.91
CA LEU A 27 3.71 5.88 -7.45
C LEU A 27 3.93 4.52 -6.78
N ALA A 28 3.39 3.44 -7.35
CA ALA A 28 3.61 2.09 -6.88
C ALA A 28 5.09 1.69 -7.02
N GLU A 29 5.71 1.94 -8.17
CA GLU A 29 7.14 1.69 -8.41
C GLU A 29 8.03 2.50 -7.44
N LEU A 30 7.74 3.79 -7.26
CA LEU A 30 8.47 4.64 -6.31
C LEU A 30 8.31 4.18 -4.85
N SER A 31 7.17 3.59 -4.52
CA SER A 31 6.91 3.01 -3.20
C SER A 31 7.72 1.73 -3.02
N ALA A 32 7.68 0.82 -4.00
CA ALA A 32 8.43 -0.42 -3.99
C ALA A 32 9.95 -0.17 -3.87
N HIS A 33 10.49 0.72 -4.71
CA HIS A 33 11.91 1.09 -4.65
C HIS A 33 12.32 1.62 -3.28
N TRP A 34 11.48 2.44 -2.64
CA TRP A 34 11.77 2.94 -1.30
C TRP A 34 11.76 1.82 -0.27
N VAL A 35 10.80 0.90 -0.33
CA VAL A 35 10.70 -0.23 0.61
C VAL A 35 11.93 -1.13 0.48
N ASP A 36 12.36 -1.43 -0.75
CA ASP A 36 13.54 -2.26 -1.00
C ASP A 36 14.81 -1.62 -0.46
N GLN A 37 15.02 -0.32 -0.72
CA GLN A 37 16.17 0.41 -0.20
C GLN A 37 16.18 0.48 1.34
N ASN A 38 15.01 0.50 1.97
CA ASN A 38 14.86 0.64 3.41
C ASN A 38 14.54 -0.68 4.12
N ALA A 39 14.59 -1.84 3.44
CA ALA A 39 14.19 -3.13 3.99
C ALA A 39 14.93 -3.49 5.29
N ALA A 40 16.21 -3.14 5.39
CA ALA A 40 17.00 -3.35 6.60
C ALA A 40 16.58 -2.44 7.77
N VAL A 41 16.09 -1.23 7.49
CA VAL A 41 15.56 -0.30 8.50
C VAL A 41 14.18 -0.76 8.94
N LEU A 42 13.28 -1.04 7.99
CA LEU A 42 11.92 -1.52 8.24
C LEU A 42 11.90 -2.76 9.14
N ARG A 43 12.76 -3.74 8.82
CA ARG A 43 12.91 -4.95 9.63
C ARG A 43 13.38 -4.67 11.06
N ARG A 44 14.28 -3.70 11.27
CA ARG A 44 14.73 -3.29 12.61
C ARG A 44 13.63 -2.57 13.39
N SER A 45 12.73 -1.89 12.70
CA SER A 45 11.55 -1.23 13.28
C SER A 45 10.36 -2.19 13.50
N GLY A 46 10.52 -3.49 13.22
CA GLY A 46 9.46 -4.49 13.40
C GLY A 46 8.49 -4.61 12.22
N ILE A 47 8.68 -3.84 11.15
CA ILE A 47 7.91 -3.96 9.91
C ILE A 47 8.53 -5.09 9.08
N THR A 48 7.89 -6.26 9.12
CA THR A 48 8.38 -7.49 8.46
C THR A 48 7.55 -7.89 7.25
N ASN A 49 6.30 -7.43 7.16
CA ASN A 49 5.45 -7.65 6.00
C ASN A 49 5.80 -6.60 4.93
N HIS A 50 6.36 -7.06 3.82
CA HIS A 50 6.78 -6.22 2.69
C HIS A 50 5.58 -5.55 2.01
N GLU A 51 4.48 -6.27 1.80
CA GLU A 51 3.27 -5.74 1.15
C GLU A 51 2.60 -4.67 2.00
N GLN A 52 2.60 -4.85 3.33
CA GLN A 52 2.14 -3.81 4.26
C GLN A 52 3.01 -2.55 4.14
N ALA A 53 4.34 -2.69 4.12
CA ALA A 53 5.25 -1.56 4.00
C ALA A 53 5.06 -0.81 2.67
N LEU A 54 4.82 -1.55 1.57
CA LEU A 54 4.54 -0.99 0.26
C LEU A 54 3.21 -0.23 0.28
N PHE A 55 2.15 -0.85 0.80
CA PHE A 55 0.83 -0.25 0.91
C PHE A 55 0.84 1.04 1.74
N ASP A 56 1.52 1.03 2.89
CA ASP A 56 1.63 2.20 3.76
C ASP A 56 2.40 3.35 3.09
N ASN A 57 3.52 3.04 2.42
CA ASN A 57 4.29 4.05 1.70
C ASN A 57 3.48 4.64 0.52
N TYR A 58 2.80 3.77 -0.22
CA TYR A 58 1.93 4.18 -1.32
C TYR A 58 0.81 5.11 -0.82
N CYS A 59 0.10 4.74 0.25
CA CYS A 59 -0.96 5.58 0.83
C CYS A 59 -0.44 6.97 1.21
N ARG A 60 0.76 7.04 1.79
CA ARG A 60 1.40 8.33 2.13
C ARG A 60 1.70 9.14 0.87
N ARG A 61 2.33 8.54 -0.15
CA ARG A 61 2.66 9.23 -1.40
C ARG A 61 1.43 9.65 -2.19
N HIS A 62 0.38 8.83 -2.19
CA HIS A 62 -0.90 9.14 -2.82
C HIS A 62 -1.51 10.39 -2.20
N LEU A 63 -1.52 10.48 -0.86
CA LEU A 63 -2.00 11.65 -0.15
C LEU A 63 -1.14 12.89 -0.44
N GLU A 64 0.19 12.75 -0.51
CA GLU A 64 1.11 13.84 -0.85
C GLU A 64 0.92 14.34 -2.29
N TYR A 65 0.66 13.43 -3.23
CA TYR A 65 0.58 13.75 -4.66
C TYR A 65 -0.80 14.26 -5.08
N TYR A 66 -1.88 13.59 -4.63
CA TYR A 66 -3.25 13.89 -5.03
C TYR A 66 -4.03 14.71 -3.99
N GLY A 67 -3.53 14.82 -2.75
CA GLY A 67 -4.25 15.47 -1.66
C GLY A 67 -5.42 14.65 -1.10
N GLU A 68 -5.57 13.39 -1.51
CA GLU A 68 -6.65 12.51 -1.10
C GLU A 68 -6.16 11.15 -0.59
N HIS A 69 -6.92 10.55 0.33
CA HIS A 69 -6.62 9.23 0.87
C HIS A 69 -6.90 8.14 -0.16
N PHE A 70 -5.96 7.23 -0.33
CA PHE A 70 -6.18 6.02 -1.11
C PHE A 70 -7.09 5.06 -0.34
N ALA A 71 -8.34 4.89 -0.82
CA ALA A 71 -9.35 4.03 -0.19
C ALA A 71 -9.86 2.97 -1.20
N PRO A 72 -9.06 1.94 -1.51
CA PRO A 72 -9.39 0.94 -2.52
C PRO A 72 -10.62 0.09 -2.17
N ASP A 73 -10.98 0.03 -0.89
CA ASP A 73 -12.21 -0.58 -0.37
C ASP A 73 -13.48 0.20 -0.74
N LEU A 74 -13.38 1.53 -0.86
CA LEU A 74 -14.50 2.39 -1.25
C LEU A 74 -14.63 2.55 -2.77
N MET A 75 -13.59 2.15 -3.53
CA MET A 75 -13.61 2.20 -5.00
C MET A 75 -14.42 1.05 -5.64
N ASP A 76 -14.94 0.11 -4.83
CA ASP A 76 -16.11 -0.68 -5.23
C ASP A 76 -17.38 0.12 -4.90
N ASN A 77 -17.84 0.91 -5.87
CA ASN A 77 -19.27 1.08 -6.02
C ASN A 77 -19.65 0.38 -7.34
N PRO A 78 -19.88 -0.94 -7.32
CA PRO A 78 -20.58 -1.58 -8.42
C PRO A 78 -22.02 -1.08 -8.32
N PHE A 79 -22.44 -0.26 -9.28
CA PHE A 79 -23.86 -0.25 -9.64
C PHE A 79 -24.32 -1.67 -9.95
#